data_AF-A0A3B1CEM2-F1
#
_entry.id   AF-A0A3B1CEM2-F1
#
_cell.length_a   1.000
_cell.length_b   1.000
_cell.length_c   1.000
_cell.angle_alpha   90.00
_cell.angle_beta   90.00
_cell.angle_gamma   90.00
#
_symmetry.space_group_name_H-M   'P 1'
#
loop_
_entity.id
_entity.type
_entity.pdbx_description
1 polymer ?
#
loop_
_entity_poly.entity_id
_entity_poly.type
_entity_poly.pdbx_seq_one_letter_code
_entity_poly.pdbx_strand_id
1 'polypeptide(L)'
;MVDMNGDLLTKIPPSYNASDYIQIDAPEVDSDGDVVSSTPYKQQIELRSAEAIEFIRSPNLIFSIMFDTPPPNSIKTVKFKTSDNIHFKIYGKINYRIN
;
A
#
# COMPACT_ATOMS: atom_id res chain seq x y z
N MET A 1 -5.10 10.07 -6.31
CA MET A 1 -6.42 10.70 -6.57
C MET A 1 -6.36 11.31 -7.95
N VAL A 2 -7.46 11.39 -8.68
CA VAL A 2 -7.45 11.90 -10.07
C VAL A 2 -8.55 12.91 -10.31
N ASP A 3 -8.29 13.85 -11.20
CA ASP A 3 -9.30 14.79 -11.68
C ASP A 3 -10.26 14.09 -12.68
N MET A 4 -11.17 14.86 -13.28
CA MET A 4 -12.13 14.33 -14.25
C MET A 4 -11.46 13.85 -15.55
N ASN A 5 -10.21 14.20 -15.79
CA ASN A 5 -9.41 13.82 -16.95
C ASN A 5 -8.49 12.62 -16.66
N GLY A 6 -8.43 12.16 -15.40
CA GLY A 6 -7.53 11.09 -14.98
C GLY A 6 -6.15 11.56 -14.53
N ASP A 7 -5.91 12.87 -14.47
CA ASP A 7 -4.63 13.44 -14.04
C ASP A 7 -4.47 13.30 -12.53
N LEU A 8 -3.26 12.91 -12.10
CA LEU A 8 -2.99 12.63 -10.70
C LEU A 8 -3.00 13.92 -9.85
N LEU A 9 -4.07 14.12 -9.09
CA LEU A 9 -4.23 15.25 -8.15
C LEU A 9 -3.28 15.15 -6.96
N THR A 10 -2.95 13.93 -6.52
CA THR A 10 -2.09 13.69 -5.36
C THR A 10 -1.58 12.26 -5.38
N LYS A 11 -0.29 12.11 -5.06
CA LYS A 11 0.37 10.82 -4.82
C LYS A 11 0.00 10.29 -3.43
N ILE A 12 -0.35 9.01 -3.36
CA ILE A 12 -0.62 8.31 -2.11
C ILE A 12 0.40 7.16 -1.99
N PRO A 13 1.18 7.11 -0.91
CA PRO A 13 1.25 8.07 0.22
C PRO A 13 1.85 9.46 -0.17
N PRO A 14 1.41 10.56 0.48
CA PRO A 14 2.07 11.87 0.38
C PRO A 14 3.50 11.87 0.93
N SER A 15 4.36 12.76 0.44
CA SER A 15 5.81 12.80 0.73
C SER A 15 6.20 13.00 2.19
N TYR A 16 5.30 13.50 3.04
CA TYR A 16 5.54 13.64 4.48
C TYR A 16 5.25 12.36 5.27
N ASN A 17 4.79 11.29 4.61
CA ASN A 17 4.72 9.95 5.21
C ASN A 17 6.09 9.28 5.17
N ALA A 18 6.29 8.26 6.00
CA ALA A 18 7.57 7.56 6.12
C ALA A 18 8.00 6.83 4.84
N SER A 19 7.04 6.49 3.97
CA SER A 19 7.27 5.84 2.68
C SER A 19 6.34 6.45 1.64
N ASP A 20 6.79 6.49 0.39
CA ASP A 20 6.06 6.98 -0.77
C ASP A 20 5.38 5.85 -1.57
N TYR A 21 5.34 4.64 -1.02
CA TYR A 21 4.62 3.47 -1.53
C TYR A 21 3.91 2.73 -0.40
N ILE A 22 2.96 1.84 -0.77
CA ILE A 22 2.43 0.85 0.16
C ILE A 22 3.40 -0.33 0.19
N GLN A 23 4.06 -0.52 1.33
CA GLN A 23 4.99 -1.62 1.54
C GLN A 23 4.23 -2.90 1.86
N ILE A 24 4.68 -4.02 1.28
CA ILE A 24 4.28 -5.36 1.71
C ILE A 24 5.57 -6.08 2.02
N ASP A 25 5.71 -6.50 3.27
CA ASP A 25 6.89 -7.21 3.73
C ASP A 25 7.04 -8.54 2.98
N ALA A 26 8.29 -8.92 2.77
CA ALA A 26 8.62 -10.17 2.10
C ALA A 26 8.02 -11.37 2.86
N PRO A 27 7.45 -12.36 2.15
CA PRO A 27 6.96 -13.58 2.77
C PRO A 27 8.10 -14.48 3.25
N GLU A 28 7.77 -15.43 4.12
CA GLU A 28 8.67 -16.55 4.42
C GLU A 28 8.61 -17.56 3.27
N VAL A 29 9.78 -18.00 2.82
CA VAL A 29 9.92 -18.98 1.72
C VAL A 29 10.72 -20.20 2.17
N ASP A 30 10.44 -21.35 1.56
CA ASP A 30 11.18 -22.59 1.79
C ASP A 30 12.50 -22.68 0.98
N SER A 31 13.10 -23.86 0.98
CA SER A 31 14.32 -24.16 0.23
C SER A 31 14.16 -24.02 -1.29
N ASP A 32 12.95 -24.05 -1.83
CA ASP A 32 12.69 -23.96 -3.27
C ASP A 32 12.21 -22.57 -3.72
N GLY A 33 12.01 -21.68 -2.74
CA GLY A 33 11.54 -20.31 -2.96
C GLY A 33 10.01 -20.20 -2.98
N ASP A 34 9.30 -21.26 -2.60
CA ASP A 34 7.85 -21.24 -2.51
C ASP A 34 7.42 -20.54 -1.21
N VAL A 35 6.38 -19.72 -1.29
CA VAL A 35 5.80 -19.04 -0.12
C VAL A 35 5.21 -20.07 0.85
N VAL A 36 5.67 -20.01 2.10
CA VAL A 36 5.18 -20.85 3.21
C VAL A 36 4.26 -20.04 4.12
N SER A 37 4.60 -18.78 4.38
CA SER A 37 3.83 -17.89 5.24
C SER A 37 4.01 -16.42 4.84
N SER A 38 3.09 -15.56 5.28
CA SER A 38 3.19 -14.11 5.09
C SER A 38 2.78 -13.39 6.37
N THR A 39 3.47 -12.31 6.71
CA THR A 39 3.10 -11.48 7.86
C THR A 39 2.11 -10.39 7.44
N PRO A 40 0.95 -10.25 8.11
CA PRO A 40 0.06 -9.12 7.88
C PRO A 40 0.78 -7.81 8.17
N TYR A 41 0.91 -6.96 7.15
CA TYR A 41 1.50 -5.64 7.30
C TYR A 41 0.41 -4.57 7.41
N LYS A 42 0.60 -3.63 8.34
CA LYS A 42 -0.28 -2.47 8.50
C LYS A 42 0.53 -1.20 8.34
N GLN A 43 0.28 -0.48 7.25
CA GLN A 43 0.78 0.87 7.04
C GLN A 43 -0.27 1.90 7.43
N GLN A 44 0.16 2.96 8.10
CA GLN A 44 -0.65 4.14 8.29
C GLN A 44 -0.21 5.21 7.29
N ILE A 45 -1.17 5.69 6.48
CA ILE A 45 -0.97 6.82 5.58
C ILE A 45 -1.78 7.99 6.11
N GLU A 46 -1.10 9.08 6.41
CA GLU A 46 -1.72 10.32 6.85
C GLU A 46 -1.99 11.23 5.65
N LEU A 47 -3.22 11.74 5.58
CA LEU A 47 -3.64 12.79 4.65
C LEU A 47 -3.88 14.07 5.46
N ARG A 48 -3.27 15.18 5.06
CA ARG A 48 -3.38 16.48 5.74
C ARG A 48 -4.14 17.47 4.85
N SER A 49 -4.65 18.54 5.45
CA SER A 49 -5.17 19.74 4.76
C SER A 49 -5.88 19.49 3.42
N ALA A 50 -5.26 19.87 2.29
CA ALA A 50 -5.85 19.80 0.96
C ALA A 50 -6.01 18.35 0.49
N GLU A 51 -5.03 17.48 0.78
CA GLU A 51 -5.07 16.07 0.43
C GLU A 51 -6.23 15.34 1.14
N ALA A 52 -6.51 15.69 2.40
CA ALA A 52 -7.64 15.15 3.14
C ALA A 52 -8.99 15.59 2.55
N ILE A 53 -9.11 16.86 2.13
CA ILE A 53 -10.31 17.39 1.48
C ILE A 53 -10.53 16.71 0.13
N GLU A 54 -9.49 16.58 -0.67
CA GLU A 54 -9.55 15.90 -1.96
C GLU A 54 -9.89 14.42 -1.81
N PHE A 55 -9.34 13.73 -0.81
CA PHE A 55 -9.65 12.32 -0.57
C PHE A 55 -11.12 12.08 -0.23
N ILE A 56 -11.75 13.01 0.49
CA ILE A 56 -13.18 12.94 0.79
C ILE A 56 -14.03 13.16 -0.47
N ARG A 57 -13.57 14.01 -1.38
CA ARG A 57 -14.30 14.43 -2.58
C ARG A 57 -14.07 13.52 -3.78
N SER A 58 -12.98 12.76 -3.79
CA SER A 58 -12.59 11.92 -4.90
C SER A 58 -13.29 10.56 -4.84
N PRO A 59 -14.07 10.18 -5.88
CA PRO A 59 -14.66 8.83 -5.95
C PRO A 59 -13.61 7.76 -6.28
N ASN A 60 -12.44 8.17 -6.80
CA ASN A 60 -11.41 7.26 -7.29
C ASN A 60 -10.11 7.40 -6.50
N LEU A 61 -9.50 6.25 -6.17
CA LEU A 61 -8.21 6.15 -5.51
C LEU A 61 -7.22 5.44 -6.43
N ILE A 62 -6.05 6.04 -6.64
CA ILE A 62 -4.91 5.41 -7.32
C ILE A 62 -3.76 5.38 -6.33
N PHE A 63 -3.16 4.21 -6.15
CA PHE A 63 -2.00 3.98 -5.31
C PHE A 63 -1.10 2.93 -5.96
N SER A 64 0.20 3.02 -5.67
CA SER A 64 1.19 2.05 -6.09
C SER A 64 1.48 1.09 -4.95
N ILE A 65 1.46 -0.20 -5.24
CA ILE A 65 1.82 -1.27 -4.33
C ILE A 65 3.20 -1.78 -4.73
N MET A 66 4.12 -1.89 -3.77
CA MET A 66 5.43 -2.50 -4.00
C MET A 66 5.62 -3.68 -3.05
N PHE A 67 6.05 -4.79 -3.61
CA PHE A 67 6.40 -5.99 -2.86
C PHE A 67 7.88 -6.00 -2.60
N ASP A 68 8.26 -6.13 -1.34
CA ASP A 68 9.66 -6.35 -1.02
C ASP A 68 9.99 -7.83 -1.26
N THR A 69 10.93 -8.08 -2.17
CA THR A 69 11.48 -9.42 -2.45
C THR A 69 12.94 -9.23 -2.88
N PRO A 70 13.87 -10.11 -2.50
CA PRO A 70 13.69 -11.38 -1.79
C PRO A 70 13.60 -11.23 -0.25
N PRO A 71 13.15 -12.27 0.48
CA PRO A 71 13.11 -12.24 1.95
C PRO A 71 14.46 -11.91 2.59
N PRO A 72 14.46 -11.38 3.83
CA PRO A 72 15.68 -11.07 4.56
C PRO A 72 16.65 -12.26 4.55
N ASN A 73 17.89 -12.01 4.16
CA ASN A 73 18.97 -13.02 4.05
C ASN A 73 18.77 -14.11 2.98
N SER A 74 17.88 -13.91 2.00
CA SER A 74 17.72 -14.81 0.85
C SER A 74 18.06 -14.09 -0.46
N ILE A 75 18.70 -14.78 -1.40
CA ILE A 75 18.85 -14.32 -2.80
C ILE A 75 17.85 -15.01 -3.74
N LYS A 76 16.96 -15.85 -3.20
CA LYS A 76 16.03 -16.64 -4.01
C LYS A 76 14.83 -15.79 -4.42
N THR A 77 14.46 -15.90 -5.69
CA THR A 77 13.22 -15.34 -6.20
C THR A 77 12.03 -15.97 -5.48
N VAL A 78 11.12 -15.13 -4.98
CA VAL A 78 9.86 -15.57 -4.38
C VAL A 78 8.95 -16.13 -5.47
N LYS A 79 8.43 -17.33 -5.27
CA LYS A 79 7.48 -17.99 -6.18
C LYS A 79 6.09 -18.02 -5.54
N PHE A 80 5.15 -17.37 -6.21
CA PHE A 80 3.73 -17.45 -5.87
C PHE A 80 3.07 -18.58 -6.67
N LYS A 81 2.26 -19.39 -5.99
CA LYS A 81 1.41 -20.41 -6.60
C LYS A 81 0.16 -19.76 -7.18
N THR A 82 -0.48 -20.44 -8.12
CA THR A 82 -1.76 -19.97 -8.72
C THR A 82 -2.90 -19.91 -7.70
N SER A 83 -2.76 -20.61 -6.57
CA SER A 83 -3.70 -20.58 -5.44
C SER A 83 -3.47 -19.43 -4.48
N ASP A 84 -2.34 -18.72 -4.58
CA ASP A 84 -1.98 -17.68 -3.63
C ASP A 84 -2.80 -16.44 -3.90
N ASN A 85 -3.31 -15.83 -2.84
CA ASN A 85 -4.16 -14.66 -2.91
C ASN A 85 -3.58 -13.56 -2.03
N ILE A 86 -3.59 -12.33 -2.54
CA ILE A 86 -3.14 -11.16 -1.81
C ILE A 86 -4.37 -10.34 -1.43
N HIS A 87 -4.63 -10.25 -0.13
CA HIS A 87 -5.78 -9.54 0.40
C HIS A 87 -5.36 -8.22 1.00
N PHE A 88 -5.98 -7.14 0.55
CA PHE A 88 -5.81 -5.80 1.11
C PHE A 88 -7.10 -5.30 1.72
N LYS A 89 -6.99 -4.61 2.85
CA LYS A 89 -8.10 -3.87 3.45
C LYS A 89 -7.65 -2.44 3.71
N ILE A 90 -8.36 -1.50 3.11
CA ILE A 90 -8.13 -0.07 3.30
C ILE A 90 -9.19 0.45 4.25
N TYR A 91 -8.77 1.07 5.34
CA TYR A 91 -9.64 1.71 6.31
C TYR A 91 -9.31 3.20 6.36
N GLY A 92 -10.31 4.05 6.18
CA GLY A 92 -10.19 5.50 6.34
C GLY A 92 -10.78 5.96 7.67
N LYS A 93 -10.08 6.84 8.38
CA LYS A 93 -10.64 7.59 9.51
C LYS A 93 -10.43 9.08 9.26
N ILE A 94 -11.52 9.84 9.30
CA ILE A 94 -11.48 11.29 9.19
C ILE A 94 -11.73 11.87 10.58
N ASN A 95 -10.78 12.66 11.08
CA ASN A 95 -10.98 13.45 12.29
C ASN A 95 -11.27 14.89 11.84
N TYR A 96 -12.50 15.37 12.05
CA TYR A 96 -12.85 16.78 11.83
C TYR A 96 -13.07 17.48 13.17
N ARG A 97 -12.57 18.71 13.31
CA ARG A 97 -13.00 19.64 14.36
C ARG A 97 -14.06 20.54 13.76
N ILE A 98 -15.23 20.59 14.37
CA ILE A 98 -16.21 21.63 14.12
C ILE A 98 -15.74 22.84 14.95
N ASN A 99 -15.47 23.96 14.29
CA ASN A 99 -15.28 25.25 14.95
C ASN A 99 -16.63 25.91 15.20
#